data_AF-T2JZF0-F1
#
_entry.id   AF-T2JZF0-F1
#
_cell.length_a   1.000
_cell.length_b   1.000
_cell.length_c   1.000
_cell.angle_alpha   90.00
_cell.angle_beta   90.00
_cell.angle_gamma   90.00
#
_symmetry.space_group_name_H-M   'P 1'
#
loop_
_entity.id
_entity.type
_entity.pdbx_description
1 polymer ?
#
loop_
_entity_poly.entity_id
_entity_poly.type
_entity_poly.pdbx_seq_one_letter_code
_entity_poly.pdbx_strand_id
1 'polypeptide(L)'
;MAMAGHDIDPHYLEAVLRHQDPMMRKQELENLIEAISISRQEYLILLEEWILKTIPSTVTEVVLCGGTADYLEELPALSQFRLYQPGDIKVPYLFSQLNIGNRMTDVAGLWDWTIERSFPVSKKTI
;
A
#
# COMPACT_ATOMS: atom_id res chain seq x y z
N MET A 1 7.42 -6.58 -5.65
CA MET A 1 7.25 -5.45 -4.71
C MET A 1 6.69 -4.29 -5.51
N ALA A 2 5.54 -3.75 -5.13
CA ALA A 2 4.95 -2.62 -5.84
C ALA A 2 5.70 -1.34 -5.42
N MET A 3 6.29 -0.62 -6.38
CA MET A 3 7.00 0.65 -6.17
C MET A 3 6.05 1.86 -6.03
N ALA A 4 4.79 1.62 -5.67
CA ALA A 4 3.80 2.69 -5.66
C ALA A 4 4.22 3.76 -4.66
N GLY A 5 4.42 4.98 -5.15
CA GLY A 5 4.65 6.18 -4.34
C GLY A 5 5.94 6.24 -3.51
N HIS A 6 6.92 5.36 -3.74
CA HIS A 6 8.32 5.60 -3.31
C HIS A 6 8.90 6.78 -4.10
N ASP A 7 8.77 6.72 -5.43
CA ASP A 7 9.20 7.78 -6.32
C ASP A 7 8.00 8.63 -6.76
N ILE A 8 8.20 9.95 -6.85
CA ILE A 8 7.25 10.85 -7.49
C ILE A 8 7.62 10.87 -8.98
N ASP A 9 6.93 10.07 -9.79
CA ASP A 9 7.13 10.08 -11.24
C ASP A 9 6.48 11.34 -11.85
N PRO A 10 7.28 12.30 -12.35
CA PRO A 10 6.76 13.56 -12.87
C PRO A 10 5.83 13.37 -14.07
N HIS A 11 5.97 12.26 -14.82
CA HIS A 11 5.17 11.98 -16.01
C HIS A 11 3.67 12.00 -15.73
N TYR A 12 3.23 11.42 -14.61
CA TYR A 12 1.81 11.39 -14.23
C TYR A 12 1.28 12.75 -13.78
N LEU A 13 2.16 13.67 -13.40
CA LEU A 13 1.79 15.01 -12.93
C LEU A 13 1.64 16.00 -14.08
N GLU A 14 2.25 15.76 -15.24
CA GLU A 14 2.16 16.66 -16.39
C GLU A 14 0.71 16.92 -16.82
N ALA A 15 -0.16 15.91 -16.72
CA ALA A 15 -1.55 16.00 -17.12
C ALA A 15 -2.38 16.99 -16.28
N VAL A 16 -1.92 17.34 -15.07
CA VAL A 16 -2.65 18.24 -14.16
C VAL A 16 -2.12 19.67 -14.14
N LEU A 17 -1.00 19.94 -14.82
CA LEU A 17 -0.38 21.27 -14.90
C LEU A 17 -1.23 22.22 -15.74
N ARG A 18 -1.44 23.43 -15.23
CA ARG A 18 -2.36 24.42 -15.81
C ARG A 18 -1.66 25.48 -16.65
N HIS A 19 -0.39 25.76 -16.39
CA HIS A 19 0.34 26.75 -17.18
C HIS A 19 0.63 26.24 -18.60
N GLN A 20 0.47 27.13 -19.57
CA GLN A 20 0.80 26.91 -20.99
C GLN A 20 2.21 27.39 -21.34
N ASP A 21 2.73 28.36 -20.59
CA ASP A 21 4.11 28.82 -20.74
C ASP A 21 5.09 27.73 -20.26
N PRO A 22 6.09 27.32 -21.08
CA PRO A 22 6.99 26.23 -20.73
C PRO A 22 7.79 26.44 -19.44
N MET A 23 8.20 27.67 -19.14
CA MET A 23 8.97 27.99 -17.95
C MET A 23 8.09 27.93 -16.70
N MET A 24 6.90 28.51 -16.76
CA MET A 24 5.91 28.45 -15.67
C MET A 24 5.43 27.03 -15.42
N ARG A 25 5.26 26.22 -16.48
CA ARG A 25 4.85 24.82 -16.39
C ARG A 25 5.91 23.96 -15.70
N LYS A 26 7.19 24.20 -15.99
CA LYS A 26 8.31 23.56 -15.28
C LYS A 26 8.29 23.90 -13.79
N GLN A 27 8.14 25.19 -13.45
CA GLN A 27 8.07 25.63 -12.06
C GLN A 27 6.85 25.04 -11.33
N GLU A 28 5.69 24.98 -11.99
CA GLU A 28 4.47 24.36 -11.44
C GLU A 28 4.69 22.87 -11.13
N LEU A 29 5.37 22.14 -12.01
CA LEU A 29 5.72 20.74 -11.80
C LEU A 29 6.65 20.56 -10.59
N GLU A 30 7.70 21.38 -10.49
CA GLU A 30 8.63 21.35 -9.35
C GLU A 30 7.90 21.62 -8.02
N ASN A 31 7.05 22.65 -7.98
CA ASN A 31 6.26 22.97 -6.79
C ASN A 31 5.28 21.84 -6.41
N LEU A 32 4.68 21.18 -7.39
CA LEU A 32 3.75 20.08 -7.15
C LEU A 32 4.48 18.85 -6.60
N ILE A 33 5.66 18.53 -7.13
CA ILE A 33 6.51 17.45 -6.61
C ILE A 33 6.91 17.74 -5.16
N GLU A 34 7.35 18.96 -4.87
CA GLU A 34 7.69 19.39 -3.51
C GLU A 34 6.50 19.26 -2.56
N ALA A 35 5.32 19.77 -2.95
CA ALA A 35 4.11 19.67 -2.15
C ALA A 35 3.72 18.20 -1.85
N ILE A 36 3.78 17.32 -2.85
CA ILE A 36 3.51 15.89 -2.67
C ILE A 36 4.51 15.26 -1.68
N SER A 37 5.79 15.62 -1.79
CA SER A 37 6.83 15.11 -0.89
C SER A 37 6.57 15.52 0.56
N ILE A 38 6.25 16.79 0.80
CA ILE A 38 5.94 17.31 2.14
C ILE A 38 4.69 16.62 2.69
N SER A 39 3.60 16.56 1.93
CA SER A 39 2.36 15.91 2.37
C SER A 39 2.54 14.43 2.69
N ARG A 40 3.44 13.72 2.00
CA ARG A 40 3.78 12.32 2.33
C ARG A 40 4.46 12.21 3.69
N GLN A 41 5.43 13.07 3.97
CA GLN A 41 6.11 13.08 5.27
C GLN A 41 5.14 13.38 6.41
N GLU A 42 4.27 14.39 6.23
CA GLU A 42 3.23 14.72 7.20
C GLU A 42 2.26 13.55 7.42
N TYR A 43 1.86 12.88 6.35
CA TYR A 43 1.00 11.70 6.44
C TYR A 43 1.64 10.56 7.24
N LEU A 44 2.92 10.26 7.01
CA LEU A 44 3.64 9.21 7.75
C LEU A 44 3.74 9.53 9.24
N ILE A 45 4.03 10.79 9.61
CA ILE A 45 4.06 11.24 11.01
C ILE A 45 2.70 11.05 11.68
N LEU A 46 1.62 11.53 11.04
CA LEU A 46 0.26 11.40 11.56
C LEU A 46 -0.14 9.93 11.73
N LEU A 47 0.28 9.08 10.80
CA LEU A 47 -0.03 7.66 10.83
C LEU A 47 0.74 6.94 11.93
N GLU A 48 2.01 7.27 12.13
CA GLU A 48 2.82 6.77 13.23
C GLU A 48 2.19 7.12 14.60
N GLU A 49 1.80 8.38 14.78
CA GLU A 49 1.10 8.80 16.00
C GLU A 49 -0.23 8.06 16.20
N TRP A 50 -0.97 7.86 15.11
CA TRP A 50 -2.24 7.14 15.15
C TRP A 50 -2.04 5.67 15.54
N ILE A 51 -1.02 4.99 15.01
CA ILE A 51 -0.68 3.61 15.37
C ILE A 51 -0.41 3.52 16.87
N LEU A 52 0.45 4.38 17.40
CA LEU A 52 0.84 4.40 18.82
C LEU A 52 -0.33 4.68 19.76
N LYS A 53 -1.29 5.50 19.33
CA LYS A 53 -2.49 5.85 20.12
C LYS A 53 -3.59 4.78 20.02
N THR A 54 -3.69 4.10 18.88
CA THR A 54 -4.86 3.26 18.56
C THR A 54 -4.63 1.79 18.92
N ILE A 55 -3.41 1.28 18.71
CA ILE A 55 -3.13 -0.13 18.97
C ILE A 55 -2.89 -0.33 20.48
N PRO A 56 -3.69 -1.17 21.16
CA PRO A 56 -3.48 -1.44 22.58
C PRO A 56 -2.11 -2.05 22.84
N SER A 57 -1.49 -1.71 23.96
CA SER A 57 -0.17 -2.24 24.36
C SER A 57 -0.14 -3.75 24.61
N THR A 58 -1.31 -4.39 24.72
CA THR A 58 -1.45 -5.85 24.84
C THR A 58 -1.36 -6.57 23.50
N VAL A 59 -1.44 -5.85 22.38
CA VAL A 59 -1.30 -6.41 21.03
C VAL A 59 0.18 -6.57 20.71
N THR A 60 0.58 -7.78 20.34
CA THR A 60 1.96 -8.13 19.99
C THR A 60 2.14 -8.43 18.50
N GLU A 61 1.04 -8.58 17.77
CA GLU A 61 1.00 -9.02 16.37
C GLU A 61 0.04 -8.12 15.58
N VAL A 62 0.45 -7.72 14.38
CA VAL A 62 -0.38 -6.92 13.47
C VAL A 62 -0.27 -7.44 12.05
N VAL A 63 -1.37 -7.41 11.32
CA VAL A 63 -1.42 -7.72 9.89
C VAL A 63 -1.60 -6.41 9.13
N LEU A 64 -0.67 -6.08 8.24
CA LEU A 64 -0.79 -4.94 7.35
C LEU A 64 -1.44 -5.39 6.05
N CYS A 65 -2.54 -4.74 5.67
CA CYS A 65 -3.31 -5.07 4.47
C CYS A 65 -3.54 -3.82 3.60
N GLY A 66 -3.88 -4.06 2.34
CA GLY A 66 -4.22 -3.03 1.37
C GLY A 66 -3.00 -2.39 0.72
N GLY A 67 -3.24 -1.55 -0.30
CA GLY A 67 -2.15 -0.93 -1.07
C GLY A 67 -1.32 0.08 -0.30
N THR A 68 -1.80 0.57 0.84
CA THR A 68 -1.03 1.48 1.71
C THR A 68 -0.03 0.70 2.57
N ALA A 69 -0.23 -0.60 2.81
CA ALA A 69 0.69 -1.41 3.61
C ALA A 69 2.14 -1.37 3.10
N ASP A 70 2.30 -1.22 1.79
CA ASP A 70 3.59 -1.12 1.09
C ASP A 70 4.42 0.09 1.56
N TYR A 71 3.76 1.11 2.09
CA TYR A 71 4.39 2.35 2.59
C TYR A 71 4.70 2.30 4.08
N LEU A 72 4.17 1.29 4.80
CA LEU A 72 4.15 1.27 6.25
C LEU A 72 5.30 0.48 6.86
N GLU A 73 5.93 -0.43 6.11
CA GLU A 73 6.99 -1.31 6.63
C GLU A 73 8.14 -0.54 7.30
N GLU A 74 8.35 0.72 6.89
CA GLU A 74 9.43 1.56 7.38
C GLU A 74 9.06 2.40 8.62
N LEU A 75 7.80 2.36 9.08
CA LEU A 75 7.38 3.18 10.23
C LEU A 75 8.01 2.66 11.54
N PRO A 76 8.75 3.49 12.30
CA PRO A 76 9.42 3.06 13.53
C PRO A 76 8.46 2.48 14.57
N ALA A 77 7.25 3.05 14.72
CA ALA A 77 6.21 2.54 15.62
C ALA A 77 5.79 1.09 15.35
N LEU A 78 6.01 0.55 14.14
CA LEU A 78 5.66 -0.84 13.83
C LEU A 78 6.71 -1.85 14.28
N SER A 79 7.94 -1.40 14.58
CA SER A 79 9.05 -2.28 15.01
C SER A 79 8.79 -3.03 16.33
N GLN A 80 7.83 -2.57 17.13
CA GLN A 80 7.43 -3.22 18.38
C GLN A 80 6.49 -4.42 18.18
N PHE A 81 5.93 -4.61 16.98
CA PHE A 81 5.01 -5.70 16.69
C PHE A 81 5.66 -6.75 15.82
N ARG A 82 5.16 -7.99 15.92
CA ARG A 82 5.37 -8.98 14.86
C ARG A 82 4.45 -8.65 13.69
N LEU A 83 5.06 -8.25 12.57
CA LEU A 83 4.35 -7.84 11.37
C LEU A 83 4.08 -9.04 10.45
N TYR A 84 2.84 -9.12 9.96
CA TYR A 84 2.44 -10.02 8.88
C TYR A 84 2.02 -9.19 7.67
N GLN A 85 2.55 -9.55 6.51
CA GLN A 85 2.36 -8.89 5.22
C GLN A 85 1.82 -9.91 4.21
N PRO A 86 0.86 -9.51 3.37
CA PRO A 86 -0.53 -9.38 3.74
C PRO A 86 -1.13 -10.74 4.18
N GLY A 87 -0.84 -11.13 5.42
CA GLY A 87 -1.44 -12.31 6.08
C GLY A 87 -1.22 -13.67 5.38
N ASP A 88 -0.11 -13.85 4.65
CA ASP A 88 0.19 -15.05 3.85
C ASP A 88 -0.85 -15.41 2.77
N ILE A 89 -1.73 -14.46 2.41
CA ILE A 89 -2.74 -14.68 1.36
C ILE A 89 -2.04 -14.72 0.00
N LYS A 90 -2.22 -15.83 -0.72
CA LYS A 90 -1.64 -16.01 -2.05
C LYS A 90 -2.49 -15.30 -3.09
N VAL A 91 -2.09 -14.08 -3.42
CA VAL A 91 -2.68 -13.38 -4.57
C VAL A 91 -2.22 -14.02 -5.89
N PRO A 92 -3.13 -14.21 -6.87
CA PRO A 92 -2.76 -14.68 -8.21
C PRO A 92 -1.59 -13.90 -8.82
N TYR A 93 -0.65 -14.60 -9.46
CA TYR A 93 0.57 -14.02 -10.04
C TYR A 93 0.29 -12.85 -11.01
N LEU A 94 -0.84 -12.90 -11.71
CA LEU A 94 -1.31 -11.81 -12.59
C LEU A 94 -1.41 -10.47 -11.85
N PHE A 95 -1.89 -10.45 -10.60
CA PHE A 95 -2.01 -9.22 -9.82
C PHE A 95 -0.66 -8.65 -9.40
N SER A 96 0.32 -9.52 -9.17
CA SER A 96 1.70 -9.11 -8.94
C SER A 96 2.32 -8.47 -10.19
N GLN A 97 2.04 -9.01 -11.38
CA GLN A 97 2.51 -8.42 -12.65
C GLN A 97 1.90 -7.04 -12.94
N LEU A 98 0.67 -6.81 -12.47
CA LEU A 98 -0.03 -5.53 -12.60
C LEU A 98 0.30 -4.54 -11.46
N ASN A 99 1.22 -4.87 -10.54
CA ASN A 99 1.53 -4.07 -9.34
C ASN A 99 0.30 -3.73 -8.47
N ILE A 100 -0.70 -4.61 -8.46
CA ILE A 100 -1.91 -4.47 -7.64
C ILE A 100 -2.07 -5.61 -6.62
N GLY A 101 -1.05 -6.45 -6.44
CA GLY A 101 -1.09 -7.61 -5.54
C GLY A 101 -1.65 -7.29 -4.15
N ASN A 102 -0.98 -6.39 -3.42
CA ASN A 102 -1.39 -6.02 -2.06
C ASN A 102 -2.72 -5.25 -2.00
N ARG A 103 -3.13 -4.62 -3.11
CA ARG A 103 -4.46 -3.99 -3.25
C ARG A 103 -5.57 -5.03 -3.42
N MET A 104 -5.24 -6.24 -3.85
CA MET A 104 -6.17 -7.33 -4.14
C MET A 104 -6.20 -8.40 -3.05
N THR A 105 -5.44 -8.25 -1.96
CA THR A 105 -5.36 -9.29 -0.92
C THR A 105 -6.73 -9.59 -0.29
N ASP A 106 -7.51 -8.57 0.06
CA ASP A 106 -8.83 -8.77 0.65
C ASP A 106 -9.79 -9.50 -0.33
N VAL A 107 -9.72 -9.14 -1.61
CA VAL A 107 -10.51 -9.77 -2.69
C VAL A 107 -10.08 -11.21 -2.90
N ALA A 108 -8.77 -11.48 -2.90
CA ALA A 108 -8.21 -12.83 -3.06
C ALA A 108 -8.59 -13.72 -1.87
N GLY A 109 -8.47 -13.22 -0.64
CA GLY A 109 -8.87 -13.96 0.56
C GLY A 109 -10.36 -14.31 0.56
N LEU A 110 -11.22 -13.37 0.15
CA LEU A 110 -12.66 -13.63 0.01
C LEU A 110 -12.96 -14.65 -1.09
N TRP A 111 -12.26 -14.56 -2.22
CA TRP A 111 -12.41 -15.50 -3.33
C TRP A 111 -12.04 -16.93 -2.90
N ASP A 112 -10.87 -17.10 -2.30
CA ASP A 112 -10.39 -18.40 -1.81
C ASP A 112 -11.38 -19.01 -0.81
N TRP A 113 -11.83 -18.21 0.16
CA TRP A 113 -12.85 -18.61 1.14
C TRP A 113 -14.16 -19.06 0.47
N THR A 114 -14.57 -18.37 -0.60
CA THR A 114 -15.83 -18.65 -1.30
C THR A 114 -15.74 -19.92 -2.13
N ILE A 115 -14.63 -20.11 -2.85
CA ILE A 115 -14.41 -21.29 -3.69
C ILE A 115 -14.28 -22.55 -2.83
N GLU A 116 -13.53 -22.51 -1.73
CA GLU A 116 -13.39 -23.65 -0.81
C GLU A 116 -14.73 -24.14 -0.26
N ARG A 117 -15.68 -23.22 -0.03
CA ARG A 117 -17.02 -23.54 0.50
C ARG A 117 -18.00 -23.97 -0.58
N SER A 118 -17.93 -23.35 -1.75
CA SER A 118 -18.88 -23.60 -2.84
C SER A 118 -18.51 -24.86 -3.64
N PHE A 119 -17.22 -25.15 -3.71
CA PHE A 119 -16.65 -26.29 -4.43
C PHE A 119 -15.65 -27.00 -3.53
N PRO A 120 -16.09 -27.70 -2.46
CA PRO A 120 -15.18 -28.44 -1.60
C PRO A 120 -14.47 -29.49 -2.47
N VAL A 121 -13.21 -29.22 -2.80
CA VAL A 121 -12.37 -30.16 -3.52
C VAL A 121 -12.25 -31.37 -2.61
N SER A 122 -12.73 -32.53 -3.09
CA SER A 122 -12.41 -33.82 -2.48
C SER A 122 -10.89 -33.90 -2.37
N LYS A 123 -10.35 -33.65 -1.17
CA LYS A 123 -8.95 -33.87 -0.87
C LYS A 123 -8.75 -35.38 -1.04
N LYS A 124 -8.30 -35.81 -2.21
CA LYS A 124 -7.82 -37.17 -2.41
C LYS A 124 -6.62 -37.33 -1.48
N THR A 125 -6.86 -38.06 -0.40
CA THR A 125 -5.84 -38.63 0.46
C THR A 125 -4.88 -39.42 -0.43
N ILE A 126 -3.62 -39.01 -0.46
CA ILE A 126 -2.50 -39.86 -0.90
C ILE A 126 -1.90 -40.43 0.37
#